data_AF-A0A533WIY2-F1
#
_entry.id   AF-A0A533WIY2-F1
#
_cell.length_a   1.000
_cell.length_b   1.000
_cell.length_c   1.000
_cell.angle_alpha   90.00
_cell.angle_beta   90.00
_cell.angle_gamma   90.00
#
_symmetry.space_group_name_H-M   'P 1'
#
loop_
_entity.id
_entity.type
_entity.pdbx_description
1 polymer ?
#
loop_
_entity_poly.entity_id
_entity_poly.type
_entity_poly.pdbx_seq_one_letter_code
_entity_poly.pdbx_strand_id
1 'polypeptide(L)'
;MRWEASTVPRLKHTEFARILNSLVGRREPFAVATVVRTEGSSLGKPGFKVIISKEGETVYGSLGGVCPESAIVSTAQGTMKTGQPKTVRVFLESVEKAVEGTVVSQSEDEIHVETNCGGTMEVYVEPYLPQHRMILVGQGGKDDVEDALVKMGKTLDFEVIVVDHSPVLSEEPDQLIKEMDYDLSRFKFGESDSSSSGSWACSRADRGSRTTSKRSARRATPRSSSSR
;
A
#
# COMPACT_ATOMS: atom_id res chain seq x y z
N MET A 1 3.83 -47.29 -32.33
CA MET A 1 2.77 -46.31 -32.02
C MET A 1 3.41 -45.14 -31.32
N ARG A 2 3.52 -44.01 -32.02
CA ARG A 2 4.18 -42.78 -31.58
C ARG A 2 3.10 -41.91 -30.94
N TRP A 3 3.15 -41.71 -29.64
CA TRP A 3 2.28 -40.77 -28.96
C TRP A 3 2.83 -39.37 -29.22
N GLU A 4 2.10 -38.59 -30.02
CA GLU A 4 2.31 -37.14 -30.12
C GLU A 4 1.90 -36.52 -28.78
N ALA A 5 2.83 -35.80 -28.16
CA ALA A 5 2.55 -34.97 -27.00
C ALA A 5 1.56 -33.88 -27.42
N SER A 6 0.27 -34.13 -27.20
CA SER A 6 -0.76 -33.10 -27.29
C SER A 6 -0.35 -31.96 -26.36
N THR A 7 -0.21 -30.79 -26.94
CA THR A 7 0.11 -29.52 -26.28
C THR A 7 -0.72 -29.33 -25.01
N VAL A 8 -0.10 -29.52 -23.84
CA VAL A 8 -0.68 -29.10 -22.57
C VAL A 8 -0.90 -27.59 -22.66
N PRO A 9 -2.14 -27.07 -22.51
CA PRO A 9 -2.38 -25.64 -22.55
C PRO A 9 -1.54 -24.99 -21.43
N ARG A 10 -0.66 -24.04 -21.76
CA ARG A 10 0.05 -23.26 -20.73
C ARG A 10 -1.02 -22.59 -19.87
N LEU A 11 -1.12 -23.02 -18.62
CA LEU A 11 -2.20 -22.66 -17.70
C LEU A 11 -2.17 -21.15 -17.41
N LYS A 12 -3.31 -20.47 -17.59
CA LYS A 12 -3.52 -19.07 -17.16
C LYS A 12 -3.13 -18.81 -15.69
N HIS A 13 -3.17 -19.86 -14.85
CA HIS A 13 -2.75 -19.82 -13.45
C HIS A 13 -1.26 -19.46 -13.23
N THR A 14 -0.37 -19.80 -14.16
CA THR A 14 1.06 -19.47 -14.01
C THR A 14 1.31 -17.97 -14.12
N GLU A 15 0.51 -17.27 -14.93
CA GLU A 15 0.65 -15.82 -15.11
C GLU A 15 0.19 -15.05 -13.87
N PHE A 16 -0.96 -15.41 -13.30
CA PHE A 16 -1.43 -14.86 -12.02
C PHE A 16 -0.37 -15.01 -10.93
N ALA A 17 0.14 -16.22 -10.73
CA ALA A 17 1.16 -16.49 -9.72
C ALA A 17 2.45 -15.70 -9.96
N ARG A 18 2.87 -15.55 -11.22
CA ARG A 18 4.06 -14.78 -11.58
C ARG A 18 3.91 -13.30 -11.27
N ILE A 19 2.77 -12.70 -11.61
CA ILE A 19 2.50 -11.28 -11.34
C ILE A 19 2.38 -11.04 -9.84
N LEU A 20 1.65 -11.89 -9.13
CA LEU A 20 1.54 -11.84 -7.67
C LEU A 20 2.93 -11.89 -7.02
N ASN A 21 3.76 -12.88 -7.39
CA ASN A 21 5.11 -12.99 -6.85
C ASN A 21 6.00 -11.78 -7.18
N SER A 22 5.84 -11.19 -8.37
CA SER A 22 6.56 -9.97 -8.75
C SER A 22 6.17 -8.78 -7.88
N LEU A 23 4.89 -8.59 -7.57
CA LEU A 23 4.41 -7.49 -6.73
C LEU A 23 4.85 -7.67 -5.27
N VAL A 24 4.74 -8.90 -4.74
CA VAL A 24 5.25 -9.27 -3.42
C VAL A 24 6.75 -8.98 -3.32
N GLY A 25 7.54 -9.41 -4.31
CA GLY A 25 8.99 -9.18 -4.31
C GLY A 25 9.39 -7.70 -4.40
N ARG A 26 8.55 -6.85 -5.01
CA ARG A 26 8.76 -5.39 -5.05
C ARG A 26 8.28 -4.67 -3.80
N ARG A 27 7.56 -5.38 -2.91
CA ARG A 27 6.96 -4.83 -1.69
C ARG A 27 6.03 -3.66 -2.00
N GLU A 28 5.31 -3.78 -3.12
CA GLU A 28 4.28 -2.85 -3.52
C GLU A 28 2.94 -3.34 -2.96
N PRO A 29 2.15 -2.50 -2.26
CA PRO A 29 0.78 -2.85 -1.90
C PRO A 29 -0.06 -3.13 -3.15
N PHE A 30 -0.87 -4.17 -3.10
CA PHE A 30 -1.87 -4.47 -4.13
C PHE A 30 -3.09 -5.13 -3.48
N ALA A 31 -4.16 -5.33 -4.25
CA ALA A 31 -5.30 -6.14 -3.81
C ALA A 31 -5.64 -7.20 -4.85
N VAL A 32 -6.19 -8.31 -4.38
CA VAL A 32 -6.78 -9.35 -5.23
C VAL A 32 -8.29 -9.32 -5.05
N ALA A 33 -8.99 -8.98 -6.13
CA ALA A 33 -10.43 -9.09 -6.21
C ALA A 33 -10.80 -10.45 -6.79
N THR A 34 -11.55 -11.26 -6.06
CA THR A 34 -12.01 -12.59 -6.47
C THR A 34 -13.53 -12.63 -6.52
N VAL A 35 -14.09 -13.07 -7.65
CA VAL A 35 -15.52 -13.37 -7.75
C VAL A 35 -15.81 -14.62 -6.92
N VAL A 36 -16.62 -14.49 -5.88
CA VAL A 36 -16.94 -15.60 -4.96
C VAL A 36 -18.31 -16.21 -5.21
N ARG A 37 -19.26 -15.42 -5.73
CA ARG A 37 -20.62 -15.87 -6.06
C ARG A 37 -21.22 -15.02 -7.17
N THR A 38 -22.13 -15.62 -7.93
CA THR A 38 -22.85 -14.97 -9.03
C THR A 38 -24.29 -15.49 -9.10
N GLU A 39 -25.24 -14.63 -9.42
CA GLU A 39 -26.63 -14.99 -9.67
C GLU A 39 -27.12 -14.35 -10.97
N GLY A 40 -27.90 -15.08 -11.78
CA GLY A 40 -28.32 -14.61 -13.10
C GLY A 40 -27.15 -14.54 -14.09
N SER A 41 -27.20 -13.62 -15.05
CA SER A 41 -26.11 -13.43 -16.01
C SER A 41 -25.02 -12.54 -15.41
N SER A 42 -23.80 -13.05 -15.32
CA SER A 42 -22.64 -12.32 -14.80
C SER A 42 -21.50 -12.25 -15.82
N LEU A 43 -20.66 -11.23 -15.67
CA LEU A 43 -19.49 -10.99 -16.54
C LEU A 43 -18.31 -11.93 -16.21
N GLY A 44 -18.22 -12.40 -14.96
CA GLY A 44 -17.21 -13.34 -14.49
C GLY A 44 -17.85 -14.54 -13.78
N LYS A 45 -17.16 -15.68 -13.78
CA LYS A 45 -17.57 -16.87 -13.01
C LYS A 45 -16.89 -16.88 -11.63
N PRO A 46 -17.47 -17.54 -10.62
CA PRO A 46 -16.77 -17.79 -9.38
C PRO A 46 -15.35 -18.34 -9.62
N GLY A 47 -14.38 -17.77 -8.93
CA GLY A 47 -12.95 -18.04 -9.10
C GLY A 47 -12.23 -17.10 -10.07
N PHE A 48 -12.92 -16.21 -10.78
CA PHE A 48 -12.27 -15.12 -11.52
C PHE A 48 -11.51 -14.22 -10.56
N LYS A 49 -10.28 -13.86 -10.93
CA LYS A 49 -9.37 -13.05 -10.12
C LYS A 49 -8.87 -11.87 -10.91
N VAL A 50 -8.78 -10.73 -10.24
CA VAL A 50 -8.19 -9.50 -10.75
C VAL A 50 -7.19 -8.99 -9.72
N ILE A 51 -6.02 -8.56 -10.20
CA ILE A 51 -5.00 -7.92 -9.36
C ILE A 51 -5.04 -6.41 -9.64
N ILE A 52 -5.16 -5.62 -8.58
CA ILE A 52 -5.26 -4.15 -8.64
C ILE A 52 -4.07 -3.57 -7.88
N SER A 53 -3.27 -2.72 -8.53
CA SER A 53 -2.12 -2.05 -7.89
C SER A 53 -2.56 -0.95 -6.92
N LYS A 54 -1.64 -0.47 -6.08
CA LYS A 54 -1.85 0.70 -5.21
C LYS A 54 -2.37 1.92 -5.99
N GLU A 55 -1.88 2.12 -7.20
CA GLU A 55 -2.24 3.23 -8.11
C GLU A 55 -3.64 3.05 -8.71
N GLY A 56 -4.27 1.90 -8.50
CA GLY A 56 -5.60 1.58 -9.02
C GLY A 56 -5.59 0.96 -10.42
N GLU A 57 -4.42 0.57 -10.93
CA GLU A 57 -4.32 -0.09 -12.23
C GLU A 57 -4.60 -1.59 -12.11
N THR A 58 -5.42 -2.11 -13.02
CA THR A 58 -5.62 -3.56 -13.15
C THR A 58 -4.41 -4.18 -13.86
N VAL A 59 -3.58 -4.90 -13.11
CA VAL A 59 -2.33 -5.49 -13.62
C VAL A 59 -2.48 -6.95 -14.03
N TYR A 60 -3.60 -7.58 -13.68
CA TYR A 60 -3.96 -8.92 -14.14
C TYR A 60 -5.49 -9.10 -14.13
N GLY A 61 -6.01 -9.80 -15.13
CA GLY A 61 -7.43 -10.15 -15.22
C GLY A 61 -8.31 -8.95 -15.59
N SER A 62 -9.61 -9.20 -15.67
CA SER A 62 -10.65 -8.19 -15.85
C SER A 62 -11.97 -8.77 -15.36
N LEU A 63 -12.85 -7.92 -14.83
CA LEU A 63 -14.22 -8.31 -14.44
C LEU A 63 -15.24 -8.08 -15.58
N GLY A 64 -14.77 -7.82 -16.80
CA GLY A 64 -15.60 -7.74 -18.00
C GLY A 64 -15.97 -6.33 -18.45
N GLY A 65 -15.24 -5.28 -18.03
CA GLY A 65 -15.36 -3.94 -18.60
C GLY A 65 -15.30 -2.80 -17.57
N VAL A 66 -15.31 -1.56 -18.09
CA VAL A 66 -14.99 -0.29 -17.40
C VAL A 66 -15.86 0.00 -16.17
N CYS A 67 -17.11 -0.46 -16.16
CA CYS A 67 -18.13 0.04 -15.25
C CYS A 67 -18.04 -0.58 -13.81
N PRO A 68 -18.04 -1.91 -13.60
CA PRO A 68 -17.83 -2.49 -12.26
C PRO A 68 -16.38 -2.28 -11.76
N GLU A 69 -15.41 -2.18 -12.66
CA GLU A 69 -13.98 -2.11 -12.30
C GLU A 69 -13.65 -0.87 -11.47
N SER A 70 -14.22 0.29 -11.78
CA SER A 70 -13.96 1.54 -11.04
C SER A 70 -14.31 1.46 -9.54
N ALA A 71 -15.47 0.87 -9.22
CA ALA A 71 -15.92 0.73 -7.83
C ALA A 71 -15.13 -0.35 -7.07
N ILE A 72 -14.74 -1.43 -7.76
CA ILE A 72 -13.84 -2.45 -7.20
C ILE A 72 -12.44 -1.87 -6.97
N VAL A 73 -11.94 -1.00 -7.83
CA VAL A 73 -10.66 -0.28 -7.63
C VAL A 73 -10.72 0.62 -6.40
N SER A 74 -11.79 1.39 -6.23
CA SER A 74 -11.99 2.20 -5.02
C SER A 74 -12.03 1.34 -3.75
N THR A 75 -12.74 0.21 -3.81
CA THR A 75 -12.79 -0.78 -2.72
C THR A 75 -11.40 -1.34 -2.42
N ALA A 76 -10.65 -1.74 -3.44
CA ALA A 76 -9.28 -2.24 -3.31
C ALA A 76 -8.37 -1.23 -2.64
N GLN A 77 -8.39 0.03 -3.08
CA GLN A 77 -7.63 1.11 -2.45
C GLN A 77 -8.06 1.36 -1.00
N GLY A 78 -9.35 1.24 -0.69
CA GLY A 78 -9.87 1.27 0.68
C GLY A 78 -9.28 0.15 1.53
N THR A 79 -9.35 -1.10 1.07
CA THR A 79 -8.81 -2.28 1.78
C THR A 79 -7.30 -2.19 1.97
N MET A 80 -6.55 -1.64 1.00
CA MET A 80 -5.11 -1.42 1.14
C MET A 80 -4.77 -0.37 2.20
N LYS A 81 -5.63 0.63 2.41
CA LYS A 81 -5.45 1.64 3.47
C LYS A 81 -5.79 1.10 4.85
N THR A 82 -6.84 0.28 4.96
CA THR A 82 -7.31 -0.25 6.24
C THR A 82 -6.59 -1.54 6.65
N GLY A 83 -5.99 -2.25 5.70
CA GLY A 83 -5.48 -3.60 5.87
C GLY A 83 -6.57 -4.65 6.07
N GLN A 84 -7.85 -4.29 5.91
CA GLN A 84 -8.97 -5.19 6.13
C GLN A 84 -9.61 -5.59 4.81
N PRO A 85 -9.82 -6.89 4.57
CA PRO A 85 -10.52 -7.36 3.37
C PRO A 85 -12.00 -6.96 3.42
N LYS A 86 -12.62 -6.86 2.25
CA LYS A 86 -14.01 -6.44 2.10
C LYS A 86 -14.72 -7.24 1.01
N THR A 87 -15.96 -7.63 1.23
CA THR A 87 -16.82 -8.23 0.19
C THR A 87 -17.79 -7.18 -0.31
N VAL A 88 -17.95 -7.07 -1.62
CA VAL A 88 -18.90 -6.15 -2.25
C VAL A 88 -19.83 -6.88 -3.19
N ARG A 89 -21.09 -6.46 -3.21
CA ARG A 89 -22.15 -6.99 -4.07
C ARG A 89 -22.34 -6.04 -5.25
N VAL A 90 -22.17 -6.56 -6.46
CA VAL A 90 -22.30 -5.83 -7.71
C VAL A 90 -23.63 -6.22 -8.36
N PHE A 91 -24.54 -5.27 -8.52
CA PHE A 91 -25.81 -5.43 -9.22
C PHE A 91 -25.68 -4.96 -10.67
N LEU A 92 -26.04 -5.83 -11.61
CA LEU A 92 -26.00 -5.59 -13.06
C LEU A 92 -27.43 -5.27 -13.53
N GLU A 93 -27.86 -4.02 -13.39
CA GLU A 93 -29.26 -3.59 -13.64
C GLU A 93 -29.41 -2.68 -14.87
N SER A 94 -30.58 -2.71 -15.51
CA SER A 94 -30.93 -1.82 -16.64
C SER A 94 -31.34 -0.42 -16.16
N VAL A 95 -31.14 0.57 -17.03
CA VAL A 95 -31.34 2.03 -16.82
C VAL A 95 -32.69 2.37 -16.16
N GLU A 96 -33.73 1.59 -16.42
CA GLU A 96 -35.09 1.82 -15.94
C GLU A 96 -35.24 1.65 -14.41
N LYS A 97 -34.42 0.80 -13.77
CA LYS A 97 -34.42 0.63 -12.31
C LYS A 97 -33.48 1.56 -11.57
N ALA A 98 -32.41 2.03 -12.21
CA ALA A 98 -31.49 3.00 -11.62
C ALA A 98 -32.16 4.35 -11.35
N VAL A 99 -33.13 4.74 -12.17
CA VAL A 99 -33.85 6.03 -12.04
C VAL A 99 -35.02 5.95 -11.04
N GLU A 100 -35.71 4.81 -10.91
CA GLU A 100 -36.68 4.59 -9.81
C GLU A 100 -35.98 4.37 -8.46
N GLY A 101 -34.72 3.90 -8.47
CA GLY A 101 -33.85 3.70 -7.31
C GLY A 101 -32.97 4.89 -6.92
N THR A 102 -33.30 6.13 -7.34
CA THR A 102 -32.55 7.35 -6.97
C THR A 102 -32.51 7.62 -5.45
N VAL A 103 -33.24 6.81 -4.67
CA VAL A 103 -33.01 6.61 -3.25
C VAL A 103 -32.67 5.13 -3.08
N VAL A 104 -31.57 4.82 -2.38
CA VAL A 104 -31.08 3.47 -2.00
C VAL A 104 -29.77 3.06 -2.71
N SER A 105 -28.68 3.76 -2.41
CA SER A 105 -27.47 3.06 -1.95
C SER A 105 -27.63 2.83 -0.44
N GLN A 106 -28.25 1.71 -0.04
CA GLN A 106 -28.54 1.46 1.39
C GLN A 106 -27.34 0.92 2.18
N SER A 107 -26.24 0.57 1.51
CA SER A 107 -25.01 0.13 2.18
C SER A 107 -23.76 0.50 1.38
N GLU A 108 -22.62 0.69 2.07
CA GLU A 108 -21.31 0.99 1.45
C GLU A 108 -20.73 -0.20 0.66
N ASP A 109 -21.44 -1.33 0.63
CA ASP A 109 -20.98 -2.62 0.12
C ASP A 109 -21.73 -3.03 -1.15
N GLU A 110 -22.65 -2.20 -1.63
CA GLU A 110 -23.45 -2.42 -2.84
C GLU A 110 -23.02 -1.48 -3.96
N ILE A 111 -22.70 -2.07 -5.11
CA ILE A 111 -22.24 -1.39 -6.31
C ILE A 111 -23.29 -1.64 -7.39
N HIS A 112 -23.97 -0.59 -7.84
CA HIS A 112 -24.94 -0.68 -8.92
C HIS A 112 -24.27 -0.28 -10.24
N VAL A 113 -24.39 -1.14 -11.24
CA VAL A 113 -23.74 -0.95 -12.54
C VAL A 113 -24.78 -1.08 -13.65
N GLU A 114 -24.84 -0.06 -14.50
CA GLU A 114 -25.73 0.00 -15.65
C GLU A 114 -25.29 -1.03 -16.71
N THR A 115 -25.94 -2.19 -16.73
CA THR A 115 -25.70 -3.22 -17.73
C THR A 115 -26.99 -3.95 -18.07
N ASN A 116 -27.14 -4.37 -19.33
CA ASN A 116 -28.35 -5.06 -19.79
C ASN A 116 -28.38 -6.56 -19.42
N CYS A 117 -27.65 -6.98 -18.38
CA CYS A 117 -27.39 -8.39 -18.07
C CYS A 117 -28.24 -8.95 -16.91
N GLY A 118 -28.87 -8.13 -16.07
CA GLY A 118 -29.89 -8.58 -15.11
C GLY A 118 -29.42 -9.63 -14.10
N GLY A 119 -28.21 -9.47 -13.54
CA GLY A 119 -27.61 -10.41 -12.60
C GLY A 119 -26.93 -9.74 -11.40
N THR A 120 -26.40 -10.53 -10.48
CA THR A 120 -25.61 -10.05 -9.34
C THR A 120 -24.30 -10.83 -9.20
N MET A 121 -23.29 -10.18 -8.62
CA MET A 121 -21.97 -10.77 -8.41
C MET A 121 -21.41 -10.32 -7.05
N GLU A 122 -20.92 -11.26 -6.25
CA GLU A 122 -20.17 -10.97 -5.04
C GLU A 122 -18.67 -11.05 -5.33
N VAL A 123 -17.95 -10.01 -4.96
CA VAL A 123 -16.51 -9.88 -5.14
C VAL A 123 -15.85 -9.71 -3.78
N TYR A 124 -14.99 -10.65 -3.42
CA TYR A 124 -14.13 -10.56 -2.24
C TYR A 124 -12.83 -9.86 -2.61
N VAL A 125 -12.53 -8.76 -1.94
CA VAL A 125 -11.36 -7.91 -2.17
C VAL A 125 -10.41 -8.05 -0.98
N GLU A 126 -9.25 -8.63 -1.23
CA GLU A 126 -8.23 -8.91 -0.22
C GLU A 126 -6.97 -8.06 -0.46
N PRO A 127 -6.53 -7.23 0.49
CA PRO A 127 -5.30 -6.46 0.36
C PRO A 127 -4.08 -7.33 0.67
N TYR A 128 -3.01 -7.13 -0.10
CA TYR A 128 -1.69 -7.71 0.09
C TYR A 128 -0.75 -6.55 0.41
N LEU A 129 -0.35 -6.47 1.68
CA LEU A 129 0.52 -5.42 2.19
C LEU A 129 1.93 -5.97 2.44
N PRO A 130 2.97 -5.14 2.28
CA PRO A 130 4.31 -5.51 2.72
C PRO A 130 4.33 -5.87 4.21
N GLN A 131 5.19 -6.81 4.60
CA GLN A 131 5.45 -7.11 6.01
C GLN A 131 5.88 -5.84 6.76
N HIS A 132 5.39 -5.70 8.00
CA HIS A 132 5.79 -4.59 8.87
C HIS A 132 7.28 -4.67 9.15
N ARG A 133 7.92 -3.50 9.19
CA ARG A 133 9.36 -3.37 9.36
C ARG A 133 9.66 -2.88 10.77
N MET A 134 10.63 -3.51 11.42
CA MET A 134 11.18 -3.04 12.69
C MET A 134 12.59 -2.53 12.44
N ILE A 135 12.77 -1.21 12.53
CA ILE A 135 14.06 -0.55 12.29
C ILE A 135 14.68 -0.22 13.65
N LEU A 136 15.79 -0.89 13.96
CA LEU A 136 16.56 -0.71 15.19
C LEU A 136 17.81 0.09 14.86
N VAL A 137 18.08 1.14 15.63
CA VAL A 137 19.30 1.94 15.51
C VAL A 137 20.09 1.76 16.80
N GLY A 138 21.18 1.01 16.69
CA GLY A 138 22.05 0.65 17.80
C GLY A 138 23.29 1.53 17.89
N GLN A 139 24.01 1.37 18.99
CA GLN A 139 25.18 2.19 19.36
C GLN A 139 26.51 1.42 19.29
N GLY A 140 26.49 0.15 18.87
CA GLY A 140 27.63 -0.75 18.87
C GLY A 140 27.80 -1.54 20.14
N GLY A 141 28.50 -2.66 20.01
CA GLY A 141 28.85 -3.54 21.12
C GLY A 141 27.73 -4.47 21.54
N LYS A 142 27.79 -4.90 22.80
CA LYS A 142 26.79 -5.80 23.38
C LYS A 142 25.65 -4.98 23.98
N ASP A 143 24.48 -5.06 23.34
CA ASP A 143 23.25 -4.43 23.79
C ASP A 143 22.16 -5.50 23.95
N ASP A 144 21.85 -5.84 25.21
CA ASP A 144 20.84 -6.87 25.51
C ASP A 144 19.42 -6.43 25.09
N VAL A 145 19.17 -5.11 24.93
CA VAL A 145 17.88 -4.59 24.46
C VAL A 145 17.77 -4.75 22.95
N GLU A 146 18.82 -4.39 22.20
CA GLU A 146 18.85 -4.59 20.75
C GLU A 146 18.67 -6.08 20.40
N ASP A 147 19.42 -6.97 21.08
CA ASP A 147 19.33 -8.42 20.88
C ASP A 147 17.91 -8.96 21.16
N ALA A 148 17.31 -8.54 22.29
CA ALA A 148 15.95 -8.95 22.63
C ALA A 148 14.91 -8.43 21.61
N LEU A 149 15.07 -7.20 21.11
CA LEU A 149 14.17 -6.60 20.12
C LEU A 149 14.30 -7.30 18.76
N VAL A 150 15.51 -7.64 18.32
CA VAL A 150 15.71 -8.43 17.09
C VAL A 150 14.96 -9.75 17.19
N LYS A 151 15.15 -10.48 18.28
CA LYS A 151 14.48 -11.76 18.51
C LYS A 151 12.96 -11.63 18.56
N MET A 152 12.44 -10.63 19.27
CA MET A 152 11.00 -10.37 19.33
C MET A 152 10.44 -10.01 17.96
N GLY A 153 11.12 -9.14 17.21
CA GLY A 153 10.73 -8.75 15.86
C GLY A 153 10.61 -9.96 14.93
N LYS A 154 11.63 -10.83 14.91
CA LYS A 154 11.62 -12.06 14.11
C LYS A 154 10.49 -13.02 14.54
N THR A 155 10.26 -13.16 15.84
CA THR A 155 9.18 -14.02 16.38
C THR A 155 7.80 -13.51 15.98
N LEU A 156 7.63 -12.20 15.85
CA LEU A 156 6.37 -11.55 15.48
C LEU A 156 6.23 -11.34 13.95
N ASP A 157 7.10 -11.96 13.14
CA ASP A 157 7.11 -11.86 11.68
C ASP A 157 7.30 -10.43 11.14
N PHE A 158 8.05 -9.59 11.87
CA PHE A 158 8.55 -8.33 11.33
C PHE A 158 9.76 -8.59 10.44
N GLU A 159 9.90 -7.77 9.39
CA GLU A 159 11.21 -7.60 8.76
C GLU A 159 12.07 -6.74 9.69
N VAL A 160 13.10 -7.35 10.29
CA VAL A 160 13.99 -6.68 11.23
C VAL A 160 15.18 -6.09 10.49
N ILE A 161 15.38 -4.78 10.64
CA ILE A 161 16.46 -4.03 10.04
C ILE A 161 17.26 -3.36 11.14
N VAL A 162 18.54 -3.67 11.23
CA VAL A 162 19.45 -3.13 12.23
C VAL A 162 20.42 -2.15 11.57
N VAL A 163 20.51 -0.95 12.12
CA VAL A 163 21.53 0.05 11.80
C VAL A 163 22.45 0.16 13.00
N ASP A 164 23.53 -0.60 12.98
CA ASP A 164 24.53 -0.65 14.03
C ASP A 164 25.88 -1.06 13.42
N HIS A 165 26.93 -0.29 13.75
CA HIS A 165 28.27 -0.48 13.22
C HIS A 165 29.02 -1.70 13.78
N SER A 166 28.65 -2.19 14.97
CA SER A 166 29.31 -3.32 15.62
C SER A 166 28.39 -4.11 16.58
N PRO A 167 27.20 -4.56 16.16
CA PRO A 167 26.26 -5.19 17.09
C PRO A 167 26.71 -6.61 17.46
N VAL A 168 26.36 -7.02 18.68
CA VAL A 168 26.53 -8.39 19.17
C VAL A 168 25.15 -9.02 19.39
N LEU A 169 24.65 -9.70 18.36
CA LEU A 169 23.30 -10.28 18.33
C LEU A 169 23.34 -11.81 18.40
N SER A 170 22.34 -12.39 19.05
CA SER A 170 22.10 -13.84 19.13
C SER A 170 21.37 -14.39 17.91
N GLU A 171 20.62 -13.55 17.20
CA GLU A 171 19.91 -13.86 15.96
C GLU A 171 20.27 -12.85 14.87
N GLU A 172 20.34 -13.30 13.61
CA GLU A 172 20.61 -12.41 12.48
C GLU A 172 19.34 -11.64 12.07
N PRO A 173 19.40 -10.30 11.94
CA PRO A 173 18.31 -9.52 11.38
C PRO A 173 18.20 -9.76 9.87
N ASP A 174 17.06 -9.39 9.27
CA ASP A 174 16.85 -9.50 7.83
C ASP A 174 17.76 -8.56 7.03
N GLN A 175 18.11 -7.41 7.61
CA GLN A 175 19.10 -6.48 7.07
C GLN A 175 19.96 -5.88 8.18
N LEU A 176 21.27 -5.76 7.93
CA LEU A 176 22.23 -5.18 8.87
C LEU A 176 23.14 -4.15 8.18
N ILE A 177 23.04 -2.90 8.62
CA ILE A 177 23.80 -1.76 8.11
C ILE A 177 24.90 -1.42 9.13
N LYS A 178 26.16 -1.73 8.79
CA LYS A 178 27.33 -1.58 9.68
C LYS A 178 28.15 -0.31 9.49
N GLU A 179 27.68 0.64 8.69
CA GLU A 179 28.40 1.89 8.45
C GLU A 179 28.40 2.75 9.72
N MET A 180 29.60 3.08 10.23
CA MET A 180 29.79 3.81 11.49
C MET A 180 29.21 5.23 11.45
N ASP A 181 29.29 5.90 10.30
CA ASP A 181 28.72 7.22 10.05
C ASP A 181 27.51 7.14 9.10
N TYR A 182 26.66 6.12 9.27
CA TYR A 182 25.48 5.97 8.42
C TYR A 182 24.51 7.16 8.60
N ASP A 183 24.34 7.93 7.53
CA ASP A 183 23.39 9.02 7.48
C ASP A 183 21.96 8.46 7.36
N LEU A 184 21.24 8.42 8.49
CA LEU A 184 19.85 7.97 8.57
C LEU A 184 18.92 8.70 7.60
N SER A 185 19.26 9.92 7.14
CA SER A 185 18.45 10.63 6.14
C SER A 185 18.43 9.94 4.77
N ARG A 186 19.38 9.03 4.51
CA ARG A 186 19.47 8.22 3.29
C ARG A 186 18.66 6.93 3.37
N PHE A 187 18.23 6.55 4.58
CA PHE A 187 17.42 5.37 4.77
C PHE A 187 16.04 5.57 4.13
N LYS A 188 15.60 4.57 3.35
CA LYS A 188 14.31 4.60 2.68
C LYS A 188 13.21 4.13 3.63
N PHE A 189 12.60 5.08 4.33
CA PHE A 189 11.39 4.85 5.10
C PHE A 189 10.17 4.72 4.16
N GLY A 190 9.36 3.70 4.39
CA GLY A 190 8.09 3.49 3.72
C GLY A 190 6.95 4.29 4.38
N GLU A 191 5.83 4.45 3.69
CA GLU A 191 4.65 5.16 4.23
C GLU A 191 4.05 4.48 5.47
N SER A 192 4.25 3.16 5.61
CA SER A 192 3.84 2.37 6.78
C SER A 192 4.80 2.48 7.96
N ASP A 193 6.01 2.99 7.75
CA ASP A 193 7.01 3.09 8.81
C ASP A 193 6.61 4.23 9.75
N SER A 194 6.46 3.91 11.03
CA SER A 194 6.02 4.86 12.06
C SER A 194 7.03 4.84 13.20
N SER A 195 7.29 6.02 13.79
CA SER A 195 8.18 6.15 14.94
C SER A 195 7.38 6.44 16.21
N SER A 196 7.84 5.88 17.33
CA SER A 196 7.29 6.16 18.67
C SER A 196 7.38 7.63 19.06
N SER A 197 8.23 8.41 18.38
CA SER A 197 8.39 9.87 18.55
C SER A 197 7.48 10.75 17.68
N GLY A 198 6.54 10.17 16.93
CA GLY A 198 5.63 10.92 16.06
C GLY A 198 5.92 10.72 14.56
N SER A 199 4.93 11.05 13.73
CA SER A 199 4.93 10.83 12.29
C SER A 199 6.17 11.44 11.62
N TRP A 200 6.88 10.64 10.82
CA TRP A 200 7.88 11.08 9.86
C TRP A 200 7.19 11.82 8.70
N ALA A 201 6.44 12.89 9.00
CA ALA A 201 6.17 13.91 8.00
C ALA A 201 7.48 14.68 7.78
N CYS A 202 8.42 14.01 7.11
CA CYS A 202 9.59 14.64 6.52
C CYS A 202 9.04 15.55 5.43
N SER A 203 8.64 16.74 5.84
CA SER A 203 8.34 17.83 4.94
C SER A 203 9.53 17.94 3.99
N ARG A 204 9.27 17.69 2.70
CA ARG A 204 10.08 18.29 1.64
C ARG A 204 9.87 19.81 1.73
N ALA A 205 10.38 20.41 2.80
CA ALA A 205 10.56 21.84 2.91
C ALA A 205 11.77 22.16 2.05
N ASP A 206 11.48 22.42 0.78
CA ASP A 206 11.94 23.62 0.09
C ASP A 206 13.18 24.27 0.72
N ARG A 207 14.35 23.66 0.48
CA ARG A 207 15.62 24.39 0.55
C ARG A 207 15.89 25.04 -0.81
N GLY A 208 14.90 25.79 -1.28
CA GLY A 208 15.07 26.85 -2.26
C GLY A 208 15.85 28.01 -1.62
N SER A 209 17.04 28.23 -2.13
CA SER A 209 17.83 29.48 -2.11
C SER A 209 17.21 30.66 -1.35
N ARG A 210 17.68 30.93 -0.12
CA ARG A 210 17.64 32.31 0.41
C ARG A 210 18.95 33.00 0.10
N THR A 211 18.95 33.61 -1.08
CA THR A 211 19.88 34.67 -1.45
C THR A 211 19.76 35.83 -0.46
N THR A 212 20.93 36.32 -0.05
CA THR A 212 21.13 37.50 0.78
C THR A 212 20.44 38.74 0.18
N SER A 213 19.55 39.38 0.96
CA SER A 213 19.06 40.71 0.66
C SER A 213 19.20 41.59 1.92
N LYS A 214 20.14 42.54 1.82
CA LYS A 214 20.45 43.58 2.80
C LYS A 214 19.20 44.39 3.12
N ARG A 215 18.80 44.47 4.39
CA ARG A 215 17.88 45.51 4.87
C ARG A 215 18.66 46.53 5.68
N SER A 216 18.69 47.75 5.17
CA SER A 216 19.37 48.92 5.74
C SER A 216 18.74 49.33 7.07
N ALA A 217 19.55 49.39 8.12
CA ALA A 217 19.17 50.03 9.37
C ALA A 217 19.35 51.56 9.22
N ARG A 218 18.23 52.28 9.15
CA ARG A 218 18.22 53.75 9.31
C ARG A 218 18.46 54.06 10.79
N ARG A 219 19.54 54.79 11.03
CA ARG A 219 20.01 55.33 12.31
C ARG A 219 19.08 56.46 12.75
N ALA A 220 18.44 56.33 13.90
CA ALA A 220 17.76 57.44 14.58
C ALA A 220 18.74 58.12 15.54
N THR A 221 18.86 59.44 15.43
CA THR A 221 19.66 60.32 16.29
C THR A 221 18.93 60.61 17.60
N PRO A 222 19.62 60.73 18.75
CA PRO A 222 19.03 61.27 19.96
C PRO A 222 19.19 62.80 19.99
N ARG A 223 18.08 63.53 20.18
CA ARG A 223 18.08 64.95 20.55
C ARG A 223 18.09 65.07 22.07
N SER A 224 19.02 65.87 22.56
CA SER A 224 19.17 66.34 23.94
C SER A 224 18.19 67.48 24.28
N SER A 225 17.82 67.58 25.56
CA SER A 225 17.43 68.77 26.38
C SER A 225 16.46 68.29 27.48
N SER A 226 16.87 68.17 28.75
CA SER A 226 17.15 69.19 29.79
C SER A 226 15.91 69.69 30.55
N SER A 227 16.10 69.89 31.87
CA SER A 227 15.20 70.42 32.92
C SER A 227 14.43 69.33 33.68
N ARG A 228 14.47 69.21 35.01
CA ARG A 228 14.99 70.02 36.12
C ARG A 228 15.45 69.08 37.24
#